data_AF-A0AAX4HRC7-F1
#
_entry.id   AF-A0AAX4HRC7-F1
#
_cell.length_a   1.000
_cell.length_b   1.000
_cell.length_c   1.000
_cell.angle_alpha   90.00
_cell.angle_beta   90.00
_cell.angle_gamma   90.00
#
_symmetry.space_group_name_H-M   'P 1'
#
loop_
_entity.id
_entity.type
_entity.pdbx_description
1 polymer ?
#
loop_
_entity_poly.entity_id
_entity_poly.type
_entity_poly.pdbx_seq_one_letter_code
_entity_poly.pdbx_strand_id
1 'polypeptide(L)'
;MKKLTIVLGLLLAFNVLAQEVVSEPGWKTSLRSFVTRVAGAEWGNKLLGAAPAPEAPEVVMPTIPQQVKKATDVESYSKKVKEPTEYDRLPVERKKQFDYKFVEELFQVTRKTQAKDEDLSSWLNTLDQGGSREGIYQALVLDEVYNGLESIEEKPSARLLNFCLMFSQKFLNQTFKTESLNQLNLYSLKRIFTEKGLDLMEYYESRDLDALYRWYALFSAEVAKDYEPLLKSEIRKEPSAKYHYEWAKSMPIQHIKSEFIIKLHTVMNGLQLLND
;
A
#
# COMPACT_ATOMS: atom_id res chain seq x y z
N MET A 1 -31.75 49.13 -7.46
CA MET A 1 -30.27 49.15 -7.54
C MET A 1 -29.56 48.77 -6.24
N LYS A 2 -29.92 49.32 -5.05
CA LYS A 2 -29.23 49.00 -3.79
C LYS A 2 -29.26 47.52 -3.32
N LYS A 3 -30.24 46.73 -3.74
CA LYS A 3 -30.32 45.28 -3.40
C LYS A 3 -29.42 44.40 -4.27
N LEU A 4 -29.10 44.84 -5.49
CA LEU A 4 -28.24 44.08 -6.42
C LEU A 4 -26.77 44.19 -6.03
N THR A 5 -26.37 45.35 -5.48
CA THR A 5 -25.00 45.60 -5.02
C THR A 5 -24.63 44.82 -3.76
N ILE A 6 -25.61 44.53 -2.89
CA ILE A 6 -25.39 43.72 -1.67
C ILE A 6 -25.19 42.25 -2.04
N VAL A 7 -25.90 41.73 -3.05
CA VAL A 7 -25.74 40.36 -3.54
C VAL A 7 -24.41 40.18 -4.27
N LEU A 8 -23.98 41.17 -5.06
CA LEU A 8 -22.66 41.14 -5.72
C LEU A 8 -21.49 41.24 -4.72
N GLY A 9 -21.65 42.04 -3.66
CA GLY A 9 -20.66 42.18 -2.60
C GLY A 9 -20.48 40.90 -1.76
N LEU A 10 -21.57 40.17 -1.51
CA LEU A 10 -21.52 38.85 -0.85
C LEU A 10 -20.89 37.78 -1.76
N LEU A 11 -21.16 37.81 -3.07
CA LEU A 11 -20.57 36.85 -4.03
C LEU A 11 -19.05 37.04 -4.24
N LEU A 12 -18.53 38.26 -4.08
CA LEU A 12 -17.10 38.54 -4.18
C LEU A 12 -16.33 38.15 -2.91
N ALA A 13 -16.97 38.17 -1.74
CA ALA A 13 -16.36 37.72 -0.49
C ALA A 13 -16.15 36.18 -0.43
N PHE A 14 -16.91 35.40 -1.22
CA PHE A 14 -16.77 33.94 -1.27
C PHE A 14 -15.70 33.43 -2.25
N ASN A 15 -15.22 34.26 -3.19
CA ASN A 15 -14.16 33.86 -4.12
C ASN A 15 -12.75 33.86 -3.51
N VAL A 16 -12.57 34.50 -2.34
CA VAL A 16 -11.26 34.55 -1.64
C VAL A 16 -11.04 33.33 -0.73
N LEU A 17 -12.06 32.48 -0.52
CA LEU A 17 -11.95 31.26 0.30
C LEU A 17 -11.85 29.96 -0.53
N ALA A 18 -11.64 30.06 -1.84
CA ALA A 18 -11.71 28.93 -2.78
C ALA A 18 -10.35 28.29 -3.14
N GLN A 19 -9.38 28.29 -2.21
CA GLN A 19 -8.06 27.69 -2.46
C GLN A 19 -7.66 26.53 -1.53
N GLU A 20 -8.59 25.93 -0.80
CA GLU A 20 -8.34 24.62 -0.17
C GLU A 20 -9.46 23.63 -0.52
N VAL A 21 -9.06 22.39 -0.80
CA VAL A 21 -9.96 21.24 -0.99
C VAL A 21 -10.57 20.91 0.37
N VAL A 22 -11.55 21.71 0.78
CA VAL A 22 -12.37 21.50 1.97
C VAL A 22 -13.62 20.76 1.52
N SER A 23 -13.95 19.66 2.22
CA SER A 23 -15.22 18.93 2.09
C SER A 23 -16.39 19.91 1.95
N GLU A 24 -17.32 19.72 0.99
CA GLU A 24 -18.43 20.65 0.76
C GLU A 24 -19.11 21.00 2.11
N PRO A 25 -19.12 22.27 2.54
CA PRO A 25 -19.76 22.63 3.79
C PRO A 25 -21.25 22.30 3.67
N GLY A 26 -21.82 21.56 4.65
CA GLY A 26 -23.14 20.91 4.56
C GLY A 26 -24.34 21.79 4.18
N TRP A 27 -24.18 23.11 4.17
CA TRP A 27 -25.14 24.04 3.58
C TRP A 27 -25.26 23.90 2.05
N LYS A 28 -24.19 23.55 1.32
CA LYS A 28 -24.22 23.32 -0.14
C LYS A 28 -25.07 22.11 -0.49
N THR A 29 -24.96 21.02 0.28
CA THR A 29 -25.79 19.82 0.11
C THR A 29 -27.26 20.12 0.36
N SER A 30 -27.56 20.86 1.43
CA SER A 30 -28.92 21.28 1.77
C SER A 30 -29.51 22.20 0.70
N LEU A 31 -28.74 23.18 0.22
CA LEU A 31 -29.15 24.11 -0.83
C LEU A 31 -29.31 23.41 -2.18
N ARG A 32 -28.43 22.47 -2.55
CA ARG A 32 -28.54 21.66 -3.77
C ARG A 32 -29.81 20.81 -3.74
N SER A 33 -30.14 20.20 -2.59
CA SER A 33 -31.38 19.42 -2.45
C SER A 33 -32.63 20.28 -2.66
N PHE A 34 -32.63 21.51 -2.15
CA PHE A 34 -33.73 22.46 -2.31
C PHE A 34 -33.85 22.97 -3.75
N VAL A 35 -32.75 23.41 -4.35
CA VAL A 35 -32.71 23.90 -5.73
C VAL A 35 -33.09 22.80 -6.72
N THR A 36 -32.61 21.58 -6.51
CA THR A 36 -32.95 20.43 -7.36
C THR A 36 -34.44 20.10 -7.28
N ARG A 37 -35.03 20.21 -6.09
CA ARG A 37 -36.47 19.96 -5.88
C ARG A 37 -37.37 21.04 -6.49
N VAL A 38 -36.94 22.29 -6.48
CA VAL A 38 -37.77 23.44 -6.90
C VAL A 38 -37.54 23.81 -8.36
N ALA A 39 -36.30 23.76 -8.85
CA ALA A 39 -35.88 24.26 -10.16
C ALA A 39 -35.28 23.19 -11.08
N GLY A 40 -35.20 21.94 -10.62
CA GLY A 40 -34.64 20.82 -11.38
C GLY A 40 -33.12 20.68 -11.27
N ALA A 41 -32.61 19.47 -11.55
CA ALA A 41 -31.20 19.11 -11.40
C ALA A 41 -30.26 19.95 -12.28
N GLU A 42 -30.76 20.43 -13.43
CA GLU A 42 -30.01 21.26 -14.37
C GLU A 42 -29.61 22.61 -13.76
N TRP A 43 -30.53 23.24 -13.01
CA TRP A 43 -30.23 24.48 -12.26
C TRP A 43 -29.36 24.23 -11.04
N GLY A 44 -29.53 23.09 -10.37
CA GLY A 44 -28.66 22.67 -9.26
C GLY A 44 -27.19 22.55 -9.69
N ASN A 45 -26.95 21.93 -10.85
CA ASN A 45 -25.60 21.78 -11.41
C ASN A 45 -25.02 23.09 -11.95
N LYS A 46 -25.86 23.98 -12.50
CA LYS A 46 -25.42 25.29 -13.02
C LYS A 46 -25.07 26.29 -11.92
N LEU A 47 -25.79 26.28 -10.79
CA LEU A 47 -25.58 27.20 -9.67
C LEU A 47 -24.52 26.71 -8.67
N LEU A 48 -24.43 25.40 -8.44
CA LEU A 48 -23.60 24.83 -7.37
C LEU A 48 -22.47 23.95 -7.90
N GLY A 49 -22.26 23.90 -9.22
CA GLY A 49 -21.35 22.96 -9.85
C GLY A 49 -21.94 21.54 -9.91
N ALA A 50 -21.31 20.66 -10.68
CA ALA A 50 -21.68 19.26 -10.76
C ALA A 50 -21.78 18.66 -9.34
N ALA A 51 -22.83 17.88 -9.08
CA ALA A 51 -22.93 17.13 -7.84
C ALA A 51 -21.62 16.39 -7.57
N PRO A 52 -21.06 16.45 -6.34
CA PRO A 52 -19.92 15.62 -6.00
C PRO A 52 -20.30 14.20 -6.36
N ALA A 53 -19.43 13.54 -7.13
CA ALA A 53 -19.58 12.12 -7.37
C ALA A 53 -19.83 11.45 -6.01
N PRO A 54 -20.81 10.53 -5.90
CA PRO A 54 -21.04 9.83 -4.64
C PRO A 54 -19.68 9.36 -4.12
N GLU A 55 -19.37 9.67 -2.86
CA GLU A 55 -18.14 9.22 -2.23
C GLU A 55 -17.97 7.75 -2.58
N ALA A 56 -16.91 7.45 -3.32
CA ALA A 56 -16.69 6.11 -3.83
C ALA A 56 -16.74 5.15 -2.63
N PRO A 57 -17.31 3.94 -2.81
CA PRO A 57 -17.46 3.00 -1.72
C PRO A 57 -16.15 2.88 -0.96
N GLU A 58 -16.21 3.10 0.36
CA GLU A 58 -15.09 2.95 1.26
C GLU A 58 -14.47 1.57 1.02
N VAL A 59 -13.16 1.52 0.76
CA VAL A 59 -12.47 0.24 0.52
C VAL A 59 -12.58 -0.56 1.83
N VAL A 60 -13.34 -1.66 1.82
CA VAL A 60 -13.59 -2.46 3.03
C VAL A 60 -12.54 -3.57 3.16
N MET A 61 -12.10 -3.84 4.39
CA MET A 61 -11.18 -4.93 4.69
C MET A 61 -11.83 -6.26 4.29
N PRO A 62 -11.20 -7.07 3.41
CA PRO A 62 -11.71 -8.39 3.10
C PRO A 62 -11.61 -9.32 4.31
N THR A 63 -12.36 -10.41 4.28
CA THR A 63 -12.28 -11.44 5.31
C THR A 63 -10.90 -12.09 5.33
N ILE A 64 -10.16 -11.92 6.42
CA ILE A 64 -8.86 -12.56 6.63
C ILE A 64 -9.09 -14.00 7.14
N PRO A 65 -8.60 -15.03 6.42
CA PRO A 65 -8.75 -16.42 6.84
C PRO A 65 -8.00 -16.69 8.14
N GLN A 66 -8.54 -17.57 8.99
CA GLN A 66 -7.86 -17.98 10.23
C GLN A 66 -6.63 -18.86 9.97
N GLN A 67 -6.57 -19.55 8.83
CA GLN A 67 -5.45 -20.39 8.41
C GLN A 67 -5.19 -20.18 6.92
N VAL A 68 -3.99 -19.70 6.61
CA VAL A 68 -3.58 -19.33 5.25
C VAL A 68 -2.97 -20.52 4.50
N LYS A 69 -2.23 -21.39 5.19
CA LYS A 69 -1.60 -22.59 4.63
C LYS A 69 -2.13 -23.86 5.28
N LYS A 70 -2.79 -24.71 4.48
CA LYS A 70 -2.93 -26.14 4.76
C LYS A 70 -1.94 -26.87 3.85
N ALA A 71 -1.08 -27.72 4.42
CA ALA A 71 -0.05 -28.45 3.66
C ALA A 71 -0.61 -29.34 2.53
N THR A 72 -1.93 -29.60 2.53
CA THR A 72 -2.64 -30.42 1.55
C THR A 72 -3.43 -29.60 0.51
N ASP A 73 -3.30 -28.27 0.53
CA ASP A 73 -4.10 -27.40 -0.33
C ASP A 73 -3.45 -27.19 -1.71
N VAL A 74 -4.03 -27.84 -2.72
CA VAL A 74 -3.62 -27.76 -4.12
C VAL A 74 -4.21 -26.55 -4.85
N GLU A 75 -5.13 -25.78 -4.25
CA GLU A 75 -5.69 -24.57 -4.89
C GLU A 75 -4.64 -23.46 -5.11
N SER A 76 -3.50 -23.54 -4.41
CA SER A 76 -2.32 -22.69 -4.63
C SER A 76 -1.73 -22.82 -6.05
N TYR A 77 -1.94 -23.96 -6.73
CA TYR A 77 -1.50 -24.19 -8.10
C TYR A 77 -2.49 -23.65 -9.15
N SER A 78 -3.73 -23.34 -8.77
CA SER A 78 -4.74 -22.72 -9.63
C SER A 78 -4.74 -21.19 -9.50
N LYS A 79 -3.63 -20.56 -9.90
CA LYS A 79 -3.50 -19.09 -9.87
C LYS A 79 -4.47 -18.47 -10.88
N LYS A 80 -5.26 -17.49 -10.44
CA LYS A 80 -6.12 -16.72 -11.34
C LYS A 80 -5.25 -15.88 -12.26
N VAL A 81 -5.39 -16.08 -13.57
CA VAL A 81 -4.67 -15.28 -14.57
C VAL A 81 -5.28 -13.89 -14.62
N LYS A 82 -4.46 -12.88 -14.35
CA LYS A 82 -4.83 -11.48 -14.52
C LYS A 82 -4.66 -11.08 -15.99
N GLU A 83 -5.58 -10.28 -16.51
CA GLU A 83 -5.44 -9.68 -17.84
C GLU A 83 -4.15 -8.83 -17.94
N PRO A 84 -3.51 -8.75 -19.12
CA PRO A 84 -2.32 -7.95 -19.33
C PRO A 84 -2.52 -6.50 -18.91
N THR A 85 -1.70 -6.06 -17.97
CA THR A 85 -1.70 -4.71 -17.40
C THR A 85 -0.98 -3.72 -18.31
N GLU A 86 -1.02 -2.43 -17.96
CA GLU A 86 -0.22 -1.42 -18.66
C GLU A 86 1.28 -1.69 -18.54
N TYR A 87 1.73 -2.24 -17.41
CA TYR A 87 3.13 -2.64 -17.23
C TYR A 87 3.54 -3.71 -18.25
N ASP A 88 2.67 -4.68 -18.53
CA ASP A 88 2.96 -5.77 -19.46
C ASP A 88 3.15 -5.28 -20.90
N ARG A 89 2.63 -4.10 -21.22
CA ARG A 89 2.74 -3.45 -22.54
C ARG A 89 3.97 -2.56 -22.68
N LEU A 90 4.74 -2.35 -21.61
CA LEU A 90 5.93 -1.52 -21.66
C LEU A 90 7.05 -2.15 -22.51
N PRO A 91 7.91 -1.32 -23.14
CA PRO A 91 9.14 -1.78 -23.77
C PRO A 91 10.03 -2.55 -22.80
N VAL A 92 10.80 -3.51 -23.31
CA VAL A 92 11.67 -4.38 -22.50
C VAL A 92 12.68 -3.55 -21.71
N GLU A 93 13.29 -2.55 -22.33
CA GLU A 93 14.27 -1.66 -21.71
C GLU A 93 13.65 -0.91 -20.52
N ARG A 94 12.38 -0.52 -20.63
CA ARG A 94 11.66 0.16 -19.56
C ARG A 94 11.34 -0.79 -18.41
N LYS A 95 10.98 -2.04 -18.70
CA LYS A 95 10.79 -3.09 -17.68
C LYS A 95 12.08 -3.37 -16.92
N LYS A 96 13.21 -3.51 -17.64
CA LYS A 96 14.54 -3.68 -17.04
C LYS A 96 14.92 -2.55 -16.08
N GLN A 97 14.55 -1.30 -16.38
CA GLN A 97 14.79 -0.19 -15.44
C GLN A 97 13.99 -0.35 -14.14
N PHE A 98 12.74 -0.80 -14.22
CA PHE A 98 11.93 -1.08 -13.03
C PHE A 98 12.49 -2.25 -12.23
N ASP A 99 12.93 -3.30 -12.91
CA ASP A 99 13.53 -4.47 -12.27
C ASP A 99 14.87 -4.13 -11.61
N TYR A 100 15.69 -3.31 -12.25
CA TYR A 100 16.93 -2.78 -11.66
C TYR A 100 16.63 -2.02 -10.36
N LYS A 101 15.68 -1.07 -10.42
CA LYS A 101 15.31 -0.26 -9.26
C LYS A 101 14.70 -1.10 -8.14
N PHE A 102 13.92 -2.12 -8.49
CA PHE A 102 13.39 -3.08 -7.53
C PHE A 102 14.50 -3.83 -6.81
N VAL A 103 15.46 -4.44 -7.53
CA VAL A 103 16.54 -5.21 -6.88
C VAL A 103 17.43 -4.31 -6.03
N GLU A 104 17.79 -3.12 -6.54
CA GLU A 104 18.57 -2.13 -5.80
C GLU A 104 17.89 -1.75 -4.48
N GLU A 105 16.61 -1.40 -4.53
CA GLU A 105 15.84 -1.04 -3.34
C GLU A 105 15.64 -2.22 -2.40
N LEU A 106 15.44 -3.43 -2.94
CA LEU A 106 15.27 -4.65 -2.16
C LEU A 106 16.49 -4.91 -1.27
N PHE A 107 17.71 -4.79 -1.79
CA PHE A 107 18.94 -4.93 -0.98
C PHE A 107 19.00 -3.88 0.13
N GLN A 108 18.63 -2.63 -0.18
CA GLN A 108 18.63 -1.54 0.80
C GLN A 108 17.66 -1.81 1.95
N VAL A 109 16.44 -2.22 1.65
CA VAL A 109 15.42 -2.39 2.70
C VAL A 109 15.59 -3.72 3.45
N THR A 110 16.06 -4.77 2.79
CA THR A 110 16.25 -6.08 3.45
C THR A 110 17.51 -6.10 4.29
N ARG A 111 18.67 -5.73 3.71
CA ARG A 111 20.01 -5.88 4.31
C ARG A 111 20.63 -4.56 4.79
N LYS A 112 20.04 -3.41 4.47
CA LYS A 112 20.61 -2.08 4.77
C LYS A 112 21.96 -1.86 4.10
N THR A 113 22.17 -2.46 2.93
CA THR A 113 23.41 -2.35 2.14
C THR A 113 23.10 -2.04 0.67
N GLN A 114 24.05 -1.42 -0.02
CA GLN A 114 24.01 -1.35 -1.49
C GLN A 114 24.20 -2.74 -2.09
N ALA A 115 23.40 -3.03 -3.13
CA ALA A 115 23.63 -4.20 -3.96
C ALA A 115 24.95 -4.03 -4.71
N LYS A 116 25.74 -5.10 -4.82
CA LYS A 116 26.93 -5.11 -5.67
C LYS A 116 26.48 -5.25 -7.14
N ASP A 117 27.28 -4.74 -8.07
CA ASP A 117 26.98 -4.84 -9.51
C ASP A 117 26.82 -6.30 -9.98
N GLU A 118 27.58 -7.20 -9.37
CA GLU A 118 27.52 -8.65 -9.58
C GLU A 118 26.18 -9.24 -9.12
N ASP A 119 25.71 -8.85 -7.93
CA ASP A 119 24.42 -9.26 -7.38
C ASP A 119 23.27 -8.73 -8.25
N LEU A 120 23.33 -7.45 -8.63
CA LEU A 120 22.34 -6.83 -9.51
C LEU A 120 22.25 -7.58 -10.85
N SER A 121 23.39 -7.85 -11.48
CA SER A 121 23.43 -8.56 -12.77
C SER A 121 22.84 -9.97 -12.65
N SER A 122 23.17 -10.69 -11.58
CA SER A 122 22.65 -12.05 -11.33
C SER A 122 21.12 -12.07 -11.16
N TRP A 123 20.59 -11.17 -10.32
CA TRP A 123 19.15 -11.10 -10.05
C TRP A 123 18.36 -10.56 -11.24
N LEU A 124 18.92 -9.64 -12.03
CA LEU A 124 18.31 -9.21 -13.28
C LEU A 124 18.23 -10.34 -14.31
N ASN A 125 19.27 -11.15 -14.43
CA ASN A 125 19.24 -12.35 -15.28
C ASN A 125 18.17 -13.34 -14.81
N THR A 126 17.97 -13.46 -13.49
CA THR A 126 16.93 -14.31 -12.92
C THR A 126 15.52 -13.81 -13.29
N LEU A 127 15.28 -12.49 -13.21
CA LEU A 127 14.01 -11.87 -13.64
C LEU A 127 13.79 -12.04 -15.15
N ASP A 128 14.82 -11.83 -15.97
CA ASP A 128 14.77 -12.01 -17.43
C ASP A 128 14.43 -13.48 -17.81
N GLN A 129 14.83 -14.45 -16.98
CA GLN A 129 14.53 -15.88 -17.16
C GLN A 129 13.16 -16.31 -16.60
N GLY A 130 12.36 -15.36 -16.10
CA GLY A 130 11.02 -15.65 -15.56
C GLY A 130 10.97 -15.91 -14.05
N GLY A 131 12.04 -15.61 -13.32
CA GLY A 131 12.02 -15.57 -11.86
C GLY A 131 11.05 -14.51 -11.34
N SER A 132 10.50 -14.74 -10.15
CA SER A 132 9.53 -13.83 -9.53
C SER A 132 10.22 -12.85 -8.57
N ARG A 133 9.65 -11.66 -8.42
CA ARG A 133 10.13 -10.65 -7.46
C ARG A 133 10.06 -11.17 -6.02
N GLU A 134 8.98 -11.89 -5.71
CA GLU A 134 8.81 -12.60 -4.45
C GLU A 134 9.90 -13.66 -4.23
N GLY A 135 10.23 -14.44 -5.27
CA GLY A 135 11.25 -15.49 -5.19
C GLY A 135 12.65 -14.93 -4.95
N ILE A 136 12.98 -13.77 -5.53
CA ILE A 136 14.24 -13.07 -5.24
C ILE A 136 14.28 -12.61 -3.78
N TYR A 137 13.19 -12.02 -3.28
CA TYR A 137 13.09 -11.67 -1.87
C TYR A 137 13.31 -12.89 -0.95
N GLN A 138 12.62 -14.00 -1.20
CA GLN A 138 12.75 -15.23 -0.45
C GLN A 138 14.20 -15.75 -0.47
N ALA A 139 14.83 -15.76 -1.64
CA ALA A 139 16.23 -16.15 -1.75
C ALA A 139 17.16 -15.24 -0.92
N LEU A 140 16.89 -13.93 -0.87
CA LEU A 140 17.70 -12.99 -0.10
C LEU A 140 17.54 -13.12 1.41
N VAL A 141 16.37 -13.55 1.92
CA VAL A 141 16.12 -13.67 3.37
C VAL A 141 16.36 -15.05 3.93
N LEU A 142 16.58 -16.05 3.07
CA LEU A 142 16.90 -17.42 3.44
C LEU A 142 18.38 -17.77 3.26
N ASP A 143 19.20 -16.85 2.76
CA ASP A 143 20.62 -17.09 2.57
C ASP A 143 21.46 -16.92 3.84
N GLU A 144 22.70 -17.38 3.79
CA GLU A 144 23.64 -17.32 4.92
C GLU A 144 23.93 -15.90 5.38
N VAL A 145 23.91 -14.92 4.47
CA VAL A 145 24.12 -13.51 4.82
C VAL A 145 22.99 -13.02 5.71
N TYR A 146 21.74 -13.30 5.34
CA TYR A 146 20.58 -12.91 6.15
C TYR A 146 20.49 -13.69 7.45
N ASN A 147 20.83 -14.98 7.45
CA ASN A 147 20.93 -15.78 8.68
C ASN A 147 21.92 -15.14 9.68
N GLY A 148 23.05 -14.64 9.19
CA GLY A 148 23.99 -13.85 10.01
C GLY A 148 23.33 -12.60 10.62
N LEU A 149 22.50 -11.87 9.86
CA LEU A 149 21.76 -10.72 10.36
C LEU A 149 20.70 -11.10 11.41
N GLU A 150 20.04 -12.25 11.27
CA GLU A 150 19.08 -12.76 12.27
C GLU A 150 19.76 -13.20 13.57
N SER A 151 21.06 -13.53 13.53
CA SER A 151 21.81 -13.91 14.73
C SER A 151 22.29 -12.72 15.58
N ILE A 152 22.15 -11.48 15.10
CA ILE A 152 22.57 -10.28 15.83
C ILE A 152 21.73 -10.12 17.10
N GLU A 153 22.39 -9.98 18.24
CA GLU A 153 21.78 -9.73 19.56
C GLU A 153 21.33 -8.26 19.71
N GLU A 154 20.45 -7.79 18.81
CA GLU A 154 19.80 -6.49 18.88
C GLU A 154 18.33 -6.66 19.25
N LYS A 155 17.90 -6.01 20.32
CA LYS A 155 16.48 -6.00 20.71
C LYS A 155 15.66 -5.05 19.83
N PRO A 156 14.41 -5.40 19.53
CA PRO A 156 13.54 -4.54 18.75
C PRO A 156 13.11 -3.32 19.59
N SER A 157 12.99 -2.16 18.95
CA SER A 157 12.49 -0.95 19.62
C SER A 157 11.02 -1.13 20.04
N ALA A 158 10.56 -0.36 21.04
CA ALA A 158 9.16 -0.40 21.47
C ALA A 158 8.20 -0.02 20.32
N ARG A 159 8.59 0.96 19.49
CA ARG A 159 7.83 1.38 18.30
C ARG A 159 7.73 0.26 17.27
N LEU A 160 8.83 -0.46 17.02
CA LEU A 160 8.82 -1.61 16.11
C LEU A 160 7.92 -2.74 16.64
N LEU A 161 7.99 -3.05 17.94
CA LEU A 161 7.13 -4.06 18.56
C LEU A 161 5.65 -3.69 18.44
N ASN A 162 5.29 -2.44 18.76
CA ASN A 162 3.92 -1.96 18.65
C ASN A 162 3.40 -2.03 17.22
N PHE A 163 4.23 -1.66 16.24
CA PHE A 163 3.89 -1.82 14.83
C PHE A 163 3.67 -3.30 14.46
N CYS A 164 4.54 -4.20 14.89
CA CYS A 164 4.41 -5.64 14.62
C CYS A 164 3.11 -6.22 15.21
N LEU A 165 2.76 -5.86 16.44
CA LEU A 165 1.53 -6.29 17.11
C LEU A 165 0.28 -5.73 16.42
N MET A 166 0.30 -4.44 16.06
CA MET A 166 -0.78 -3.82 15.29
C MET A 166 -0.95 -4.52 13.93
N PHE A 167 0.16 -4.69 13.20
CA PHE A 167 0.14 -5.30 11.88
C PHE A 167 -0.39 -6.74 11.94
N SER A 168 0.06 -7.52 12.92
CA SER A 168 -0.40 -8.90 13.09
C SER A 168 -1.88 -8.97 13.37
N GLN A 169 -2.37 -8.14 14.29
CA GLN A 169 -3.77 -8.17 14.70
C GLN A 169 -4.68 -7.70 13.58
N LYS A 170 -4.31 -6.60 12.91
CA LYS A 170 -5.16 -5.92 11.93
C LYS A 170 -5.11 -6.53 10.54
N PHE A 171 -3.91 -6.83 10.04
CA PHE A 171 -3.70 -7.26 8.66
C PHE A 171 -3.50 -8.76 8.50
N LEU A 172 -3.12 -9.47 9.56
CA LEU A 172 -2.96 -10.93 9.53
C LEU A 172 -4.01 -11.67 10.36
N ASN A 173 -4.83 -10.96 11.15
CA ASN A 173 -5.76 -11.55 12.12
C ASN A 173 -5.07 -12.58 13.05
N GLN A 174 -3.85 -12.25 13.49
CA GLN A 174 -3.00 -13.08 14.34
C GLN A 174 -2.58 -12.32 15.60
N THR A 175 -2.65 -12.99 16.73
CA THR A 175 -2.21 -12.46 18.02
C THR A 175 -0.87 -13.07 18.40
N PHE A 176 0.12 -12.22 18.66
CA PHE A 176 1.42 -12.62 19.20
C PHE A 176 1.57 -12.14 20.63
N LYS A 177 2.38 -12.86 21.41
CA LYS A 177 2.81 -12.40 22.73
C LYS A 177 3.96 -11.42 22.55
N THR A 178 3.89 -10.27 23.22
CA THR A 178 4.94 -9.24 23.17
C THR A 178 6.29 -9.81 23.58
N GLU A 179 6.32 -10.68 24.59
CA GLU A 179 7.55 -11.30 25.09
C GLU A 179 8.23 -12.17 24.03
N SER A 180 7.44 -12.88 23.21
CA SER A 180 7.95 -13.70 22.12
C SER A 180 8.54 -12.85 20.99
N LEU A 181 7.91 -11.73 20.65
CA LEU A 181 8.46 -10.81 19.64
C LEU A 181 9.71 -10.10 20.14
N ASN A 182 9.78 -9.79 21.44
CA ASN A 182 10.93 -9.11 22.05
C ASN A 182 12.19 -9.99 22.14
N GLN A 183 12.06 -11.30 21.91
CA GLN A 183 13.19 -12.23 21.79
C GLN A 183 13.81 -12.23 20.39
N LEU A 184 13.14 -11.63 19.40
CA LEU A 184 13.57 -11.59 18.02
C LEU A 184 14.20 -10.25 17.70
N ASN A 185 15.16 -10.23 16.77
CA ASN A 185 15.72 -8.99 16.27
C ASN A 185 14.93 -8.42 15.06
N LEU A 186 15.31 -7.22 14.60
CA LEU A 186 14.68 -6.56 13.46
C LEU A 186 14.60 -7.46 12.22
N TYR A 187 15.65 -8.20 11.88
CA TYR A 187 15.71 -9.01 10.66
C TYR A 187 14.77 -10.21 10.75
N SER A 188 14.73 -10.88 11.90
CA SER A 188 13.79 -11.97 12.18
C SER A 188 12.34 -11.49 12.07
N LEU A 189 12.02 -10.33 12.65
CA LEU A 189 10.69 -9.75 12.56
C LEU A 189 10.34 -9.41 11.09
N LYS A 190 11.27 -8.78 10.35
CA LYS A 190 11.06 -8.43 8.94
C LYS A 190 10.71 -9.66 8.11
N ARG A 191 11.47 -10.76 8.24
CA ARG A 191 11.19 -12.00 7.51
C ARG A 191 9.83 -12.59 7.89
N ILE A 192 9.60 -12.81 9.19
CA ILE A 192 8.36 -13.45 9.67
C ILE A 192 7.10 -12.71 9.23
N PHE A 193 7.04 -11.38 9.41
CA PHE A 193 5.84 -10.61 9.07
C PHE A 193 5.65 -10.45 7.57
N THR A 194 6.73 -10.34 6.81
CA THR A 194 6.64 -10.28 5.35
C THR A 194 6.18 -11.61 4.77
N GLU A 195 6.75 -12.74 5.20
CA GLU A 195 6.35 -14.07 4.76
C GLU A 195 4.86 -14.34 5.07
N LYS A 196 4.40 -14.01 6.28
CA LYS A 196 2.98 -14.14 6.63
C LYS A 196 2.06 -13.27 5.76
N GLY A 197 2.49 -12.05 5.42
CA GLY A 197 1.75 -11.19 4.51
C GLY A 197 1.72 -11.73 3.09
N LEU A 198 2.86 -12.23 2.58
CA LEU A 198 2.95 -12.85 1.25
C LEU A 198 2.09 -14.11 1.14
N ASP A 199 2.07 -14.94 2.20
CA ASP A 199 1.19 -16.11 2.27
C ASP A 199 -0.28 -15.69 2.15
N LEU A 200 -0.68 -14.63 2.86
CA LEU A 200 -2.05 -14.11 2.80
C LEU A 200 -2.38 -13.55 1.41
N MET A 201 -1.43 -12.85 0.79
CA MET A 201 -1.58 -12.37 -0.59
C MET A 201 -1.72 -13.54 -1.56
N GLU A 202 -0.96 -14.62 -1.42
CA GLU A 202 -1.08 -15.83 -2.24
C GLU A 202 -2.45 -16.52 -2.05
N TYR A 203 -2.94 -16.57 -0.82
CA TYR A 203 -4.27 -17.08 -0.53
C TYR A 203 -5.36 -16.29 -1.27
N TYR A 204 -5.27 -14.95 -1.29
CA TYR A 204 -6.20 -14.13 -2.06
C TYR A 204 -5.96 -14.25 -3.57
N GLU A 205 -4.71 -14.33 -4.02
CA GLU A 205 -4.34 -14.46 -5.44
C GLU A 205 -5.02 -15.67 -6.10
N SER A 206 -5.06 -16.81 -5.39
CA SER A 206 -5.71 -18.04 -5.85
C SER A 206 -7.24 -17.99 -5.81
N ARG A 207 -7.85 -17.13 -4.98
CA ARG A 207 -9.29 -17.21 -4.65
C ARG A 207 -10.10 -15.96 -4.96
N ASP A 208 -9.63 -14.80 -4.54
CA ASP A 208 -10.30 -13.51 -4.71
C ASP A 208 -9.25 -12.40 -4.94
N LEU A 209 -9.00 -12.09 -6.21
CA LEU A 209 -8.09 -11.00 -6.58
C LEU A 209 -8.55 -9.65 -6.04
N ASP A 210 -9.86 -9.41 -5.93
CA ASP A 210 -10.36 -8.15 -5.39
C ASP A 210 -10.08 -8.04 -3.88
N ALA A 211 -10.14 -9.16 -3.15
CA ALA A 211 -9.67 -9.21 -1.77
C ALA A 211 -8.19 -8.84 -1.65
N LEU A 212 -7.32 -9.36 -2.54
CA LEU A 212 -5.90 -8.98 -2.56
C LEU A 212 -5.76 -7.45 -2.71
N TYR A 213 -6.47 -6.86 -3.69
CA TYR A 213 -6.39 -5.43 -3.96
C TYR A 213 -6.89 -4.59 -2.78
N ARG A 214 -8.05 -4.93 -2.20
CA ARG A 214 -8.61 -4.22 -1.03
C ARG A 214 -7.70 -4.34 0.19
N TRP A 215 -7.15 -5.53 0.45
CA TRP A 215 -6.24 -5.76 1.56
C TRP A 215 -4.96 -4.93 1.42
N TYR A 216 -4.30 -5.00 0.26
CA TYR A 216 -3.10 -4.21 -0.01
C TYR A 216 -3.40 -2.71 0.08
N ALA A 217 -4.54 -2.27 -0.45
CA ALA A 217 -4.93 -0.87 -0.44
C ALA A 217 -5.06 -0.29 0.96
N LEU A 218 -5.73 -1.03 1.86
CA LEU A 218 -5.88 -0.63 3.25
C LEU A 218 -4.57 -0.64 4.01
N PHE A 219 -3.75 -1.69 3.83
CA PHE A 219 -2.40 -1.73 4.38
C PHE A 219 -1.57 -0.53 3.93
N SER A 220 -1.57 -0.27 2.63
CA SER A 220 -0.74 0.76 2.01
C SER A 220 -1.14 2.16 2.47
N ALA A 221 -2.44 2.44 2.55
CA ALA A 221 -3.01 3.69 3.02
C ALA A 221 -2.75 3.96 4.50
N GLU A 222 -2.89 2.93 5.34
CA GLU A 222 -2.64 3.07 6.78
C GLU A 222 -1.17 3.31 7.07
N VAL A 223 -0.29 2.57 6.40
CA VAL A 223 1.14 2.80 6.50
C VAL A 223 1.51 4.20 6.02
N ALA A 224 0.89 4.67 4.94
CA ALA A 224 1.10 6.02 4.44
C ALA A 224 0.64 7.06 5.46
N LYS A 225 -0.52 6.88 6.08
CA LYS A 225 -1.07 7.81 7.06
C LYS A 225 -0.21 7.93 8.32
N ASP A 226 0.23 6.80 8.87
CA ASP A 226 0.87 6.76 10.19
C ASP A 226 2.41 6.86 10.11
N TYR A 227 2.99 6.57 8.93
CA TYR A 227 4.44 6.49 8.74
C TYR A 227 4.94 7.24 7.49
N GLU A 228 4.19 8.22 6.98
CA GLU A 228 4.56 9.07 5.82
C GLU A 228 6.02 9.53 5.81
N PRO A 229 6.61 10.03 6.91
CA PRO A 229 7.99 10.54 6.90
C PRO A 229 9.06 9.48 6.61
N LEU A 230 8.73 8.18 6.78
CA LEU A 230 9.64 7.07 6.50
C LEU A 230 9.62 6.67 5.02
N LEU A 231 8.61 7.10 4.26
CA LEU A 231 8.40 6.68 2.88
C LEU A 231 9.02 7.71 1.92
N LYS A 232 9.64 7.23 0.84
CA LYS A 232 10.39 8.12 -0.09
C LYS A 232 9.56 8.59 -1.28
N SER A 233 8.76 7.72 -1.88
CA SER A 233 8.03 8.02 -3.12
C SER A 233 6.62 8.57 -2.83
N GLU A 234 6.17 9.53 -3.64
CA GLU A 234 4.81 10.08 -3.57
C GLU A 234 3.71 9.02 -3.58
N ILE A 235 3.82 8.00 -4.43
CA ILE A 235 2.86 6.89 -4.50
C ILE A 235 2.74 6.21 -3.12
N ARG A 236 3.87 5.93 -2.45
CA ARG A 236 3.85 5.25 -1.15
C ARG A 236 3.30 6.14 -0.03
N LYS A 237 3.45 7.47 -0.15
CA LYS A 237 2.99 8.48 0.81
C LYS A 237 1.50 8.80 0.70
N GLU A 238 0.83 8.41 -0.37
CA GLU A 238 -0.59 8.65 -0.57
C GLU A 238 -1.44 7.96 0.51
N PRO A 239 -2.20 8.68 1.36
CA PRO A 239 -3.02 8.08 2.42
C PRO A 239 -4.36 7.50 1.93
N SER A 240 -4.72 7.65 0.66
CA SER A 240 -5.99 7.17 0.11
C SER A 240 -5.99 5.67 -0.19
N ALA A 241 -6.83 4.91 0.53
CA ALA A 241 -7.07 3.50 0.21
C ALA A 241 -7.65 3.32 -1.20
N LYS A 242 -8.51 4.24 -1.66
CA LYS A 242 -9.05 4.20 -3.03
C LYS A 242 -7.94 4.30 -4.06
N TYR A 243 -6.97 5.20 -3.85
CA TYR A 243 -5.84 5.35 -4.75
C TYR A 243 -5.04 4.04 -4.85
N HIS A 244 -4.67 3.44 -3.71
CA HIS A 244 -3.93 2.18 -3.69
C HIS A 244 -4.71 1.01 -4.27
N TYR A 245 -6.03 0.99 -4.12
CA TYR A 245 -6.90 -0.02 -4.70
C TYR A 245 -6.90 0.05 -6.23
N GLU A 246 -7.07 1.24 -6.81
CA GLU A 246 -7.00 1.41 -8.27
C GLU A 246 -5.57 1.16 -8.79
N TRP A 247 -4.55 1.60 -8.05
CA TRP A 247 -3.16 1.29 -8.38
C TRP A 247 -2.92 -0.23 -8.40
N ALA A 248 -3.36 -0.97 -7.37
CA ALA A 248 -3.18 -2.42 -7.29
C ALA A 248 -3.90 -3.14 -8.43
N LYS A 249 -5.11 -2.69 -8.80
CA LYS A 249 -5.81 -3.21 -9.98
C LYS A 249 -5.05 -2.97 -11.28
N SER A 250 -4.33 -1.85 -11.41
CA SER A 250 -3.54 -1.53 -12.60
C SER A 250 -2.20 -2.26 -12.71
N MET A 251 -1.71 -2.89 -11.62
CA MET A 251 -0.35 -3.43 -11.55
C MET A 251 -0.29 -4.97 -11.57
N PRO A 252 0.76 -5.61 -12.12
CA PRO A 252 0.96 -7.04 -11.98
C PRO A 252 1.04 -7.47 -10.52
N ILE A 253 0.61 -8.69 -10.18
CA ILE A 253 0.60 -9.17 -8.79
C ILE A 253 2.00 -9.15 -8.17
N GLN A 254 3.03 -9.47 -8.94
CA GLN A 254 4.42 -9.41 -8.49
C GLN A 254 4.86 -8.00 -8.08
N HIS A 255 4.30 -6.95 -8.70
CA HIS A 255 4.57 -5.57 -8.33
C HIS A 255 3.91 -5.18 -7.02
N ILE A 256 2.66 -5.63 -6.81
CA ILE A 256 1.94 -5.43 -5.55
C ILE A 256 2.71 -6.11 -4.41
N LYS A 257 3.15 -7.36 -4.61
CA LYS A 257 3.98 -8.11 -3.65
C LYS A 257 5.30 -7.40 -3.39
N SER A 258 6.01 -6.93 -4.42
CA SER A 258 7.26 -6.18 -4.23
C SER A 258 7.07 -4.89 -3.45
N GLU A 259 5.99 -4.15 -3.72
CA GLU A 259 5.69 -2.92 -2.99
C GLU A 259 5.29 -3.18 -1.54
N PHE A 260 4.56 -4.27 -1.28
CA PHE A 260 4.29 -4.73 0.09
C PHE A 260 5.60 -5.02 0.84
N ILE A 261 6.50 -5.81 0.26
CA ILE A 261 7.81 -6.14 0.84
C ILE A 261 8.60 -4.87 1.15
N ILE A 262 8.77 -3.99 0.15
CA ILE A 262 9.57 -2.77 0.29
C ILE A 262 8.99 -1.85 1.35
N LYS A 263 7.67 -1.62 1.31
CA LYS A 263 6.99 -0.73 2.27
C LYS A 263 7.10 -1.26 3.69
N LEU A 264 6.85 -2.56 3.90
CA LEU A 264 6.93 -3.17 5.22
C LEU A 264 8.36 -3.09 5.80
N HIS A 265 9.37 -3.46 5.02
CA HIS A 265 10.78 -3.40 5.45
C HIS A 265 11.22 -1.96 5.71
N THR A 266 10.80 -1.00 4.87
CA THR A 266 11.12 0.43 5.05
C THR A 266 10.61 0.95 6.38
N VAL A 267 9.35 0.68 6.71
CA VAL A 267 8.75 1.10 7.98
C VAL A 267 9.47 0.44 9.14
N MET A 268 9.67 -0.87 9.10
CA MET A 268 10.33 -1.60 10.20
C MET A 268 11.76 -1.10 10.45
N ASN A 269 12.53 -0.85 9.38
CA ASN A 269 13.87 -0.27 9.51
C ASN A 269 13.81 1.13 10.14
N GLY A 270 12.87 1.98 9.71
CA GLY A 270 12.70 3.33 10.25
C GLY A 270 12.33 3.32 11.73
N LEU A 271 11.38 2.46 12.12
CA LEU A 271 10.92 2.34 13.51
C LEU A 271 11.99 1.76 14.44
N GLN A 272 12.92 0.95 13.94
CA GLN A 272 14.07 0.49 14.73
C GLN A 272 15.06 1.64 15.01
N LEU A 273 15.24 2.55 14.05
CA LEU A 273 16.24 3.64 14.14
C LEU A 273 15.75 4.87 14.91
N LEU A 274 14.44 5.09 14.98
CA LEU A 274 13.86 6.16 15.78
C LEU A 274 13.92 5.76 17.25
N ASN A 275 14.92 6.28 17.98
CA ASN A 275 14.99 6.17 19.43
C ASN A 275 13.72 6.78 20.07
N ASP A 276 13.33 6.23 21.22
CA ASP A 276 12.13 6.65 21.98
C ASP A 276 12.13 8.15 22.31
#